data_AF-A0A7X7MWB9-F1
#
_entry.id   AF-A0A7X7MWB9-F1
#
_cell.length_a   1.000
_cell.length_b   1.000
_cell.length_c   1.000
_cell.angle_alpha   90.00
_cell.angle_beta   90.00
_cell.angle_gamma   90.00
#
_symmetry.space_group_name_H-M   'P 1'
#
loop_
_entity.id
_entity.type
_entity.pdbx_description
1 polymer ?
#
loop_
_entity_poly.entity_id
_entity_poly.type
_entity_poly.pdbx_seq_one_letter_code
_entity_poly.pdbx_strand_id
1 'polypeptide(L)'
;MKKIMKSLFMLFAAIFVLGACGNGNGDTSSEDTESSDAVEETSESTSEETETSSDDEEVALQFLMPGYDEGYLTEEMDAAIEQYEEENPNVTVEIVSAGWDDLNSRIVQLYQAGEAPDMMMMGSRSIRQFAEEGVLEDLGSYMTDEYLETRIDNVMESAQVSGTQYGIPLALSSRALFYRSDLIDQAPANWEELLETAETVSAENDMYGFAIPTDLGNGAHELMSFIYQNEGYVVDE
;
A
#
# COMPACT_ATOMS: atom_id res chain seq x y z
N MET A 1 52.03 24.72 19.09
CA MET A 1 51.96 23.79 20.23
C MET A 1 51.71 22.39 19.70
N LYS A 2 52.59 21.45 20.06
CA LYS A 2 52.53 19.97 19.97
C LYS A 2 52.22 19.29 18.62
N LYS A 3 53.31 18.97 17.90
CA LYS A 3 53.55 17.65 17.28
C LYS A 3 53.90 16.62 18.38
N ILE A 4 54.04 15.31 18.02
CA ILE A 4 54.55 14.14 18.79
C ILE A 4 53.38 13.22 19.25
N MET A 5 53.28 11.89 19.05
CA MET A 5 54.17 10.74 18.73
C MET A 5 53.24 9.60 18.21
N LYS A 6 53.45 8.96 17.05
CA LYS A 6 54.13 7.66 16.82
C LYS A 6 53.92 6.54 17.88
N SER A 7 53.27 5.46 17.41
CA SER A 7 53.75 4.07 17.37
C SER A 7 53.96 3.26 18.66
N LEU A 8 53.22 2.14 18.77
CA LEU A 8 53.57 0.80 19.31
C LEU A 8 52.24 0.00 19.32
N PHE A 9 52.06 -1.28 19.01
CA PHE A 9 52.85 -2.45 18.60
C PHE A 9 51.74 -3.49 18.30
N MET A 10 51.55 -3.99 17.08
CA MET A 10 52.19 -5.19 16.53
C MET A 10 51.66 -6.53 17.10
N LEU A 11 51.26 -7.41 16.16
CA LEU A 11 51.23 -8.90 16.20
C LEU A 11 50.06 -9.57 16.97
N PHE A 12 49.39 -10.62 16.48
CA PHE A 12 49.90 -11.76 15.72
C PHE A 12 48.79 -12.52 14.93
N ALA A 13 49.18 -12.97 13.72
CA ALA A 13 48.73 -14.06 12.81
C ALA A 13 47.30 -14.67 12.90
N ALA A 14 46.53 -14.85 11.82
CA ALA A 14 46.76 -15.43 10.47
C ALA A 14 46.72 -16.98 10.39
N ILE A 15 46.09 -17.42 9.29
CA ILE A 15 46.16 -18.70 8.54
C ILE A 15 44.87 -19.55 8.62
N PHE A 16 43.98 -19.52 7.61
CA PHE A 16 43.97 -20.23 6.30
C PHE A 16 43.79 -21.75 6.39
N VAL A 17 42.69 -22.27 5.81
CA VAL A 17 42.71 -23.49 4.96
C VAL A 17 41.66 -23.36 3.84
N LEU A 18 42.15 -23.47 2.60
CA LEU A 18 41.42 -23.74 1.36
C LEU A 18 41.00 -25.21 1.31
N GLY A 19 39.81 -25.49 0.81
CA GLY A 19 39.38 -26.82 0.37
C GLY A 19 38.73 -26.73 -1.00
N ALA A 20 39.53 -26.90 -2.05
CA ALA A 20 39.07 -27.17 -3.41
C ALA A 20 39.17 -28.68 -3.68
N CYS A 21 38.13 -29.26 -4.27
CA CYS A 21 38.21 -30.41 -5.16
C CYS A 21 37.12 -30.23 -6.21
N GLY A 22 37.51 -30.30 -7.48
CA GLY A 22 36.60 -30.37 -8.62
C GLY A 22 36.59 -31.74 -9.27
N ASN A 23 36.00 -31.75 -10.47
CA ASN A 23 36.21 -32.65 -11.62
C ASN A 23 35.16 -33.73 -11.92
N GLY A 24 34.51 -33.60 -13.09
CA GLY A 24 34.52 -34.69 -14.09
C GLY A 24 33.22 -34.99 -14.86
N ASN A 25 33.23 -34.63 -16.17
CA ASN A 25 32.61 -35.30 -17.35
C ASN A 25 31.09 -35.57 -17.40
N GLY A 26 30.33 -35.12 -18.41
CA GLY A 26 30.30 -35.63 -19.81
C GLY A 26 29.37 -36.85 -19.88
N ASP A 27 28.47 -37.11 -20.82
CA ASP A 27 28.06 -36.59 -22.13
C ASP A 27 26.74 -37.37 -22.47
N THR A 28 26.02 -36.93 -23.51
CA THR A 28 25.15 -37.72 -24.42
C THR A 28 23.88 -38.48 -23.95
N SER A 29 22.72 -37.93 -24.36
CA SER A 29 21.76 -38.43 -25.38
C SER A 29 21.24 -39.88 -25.42
N SER A 30 19.92 -39.93 -25.72
CA SER A 30 19.18 -40.95 -26.50
C SER A 30 18.79 -42.24 -25.76
N GLU A 31 17.50 -42.40 -25.45
CA GLU A 31 16.41 -42.98 -26.28
C GLU A 31 16.34 -44.49 -26.11
N ASP A 32 15.19 -44.98 -25.62
CA ASP A 32 14.30 -45.93 -26.30
C ASP A 32 13.17 -46.30 -25.32
N THR A 33 11.88 -46.05 -25.57
CA THR A 33 10.96 -46.50 -26.63
C THR A 33 10.03 -47.61 -26.11
N GLU A 34 8.74 -47.50 -26.50
CA GLU A 34 7.60 -48.43 -26.39
C GLU A 34 6.81 -48.45 -25.05
N SER A 35 5.60 -47.85 -24.97
CA SER A 35 4.31 -48.10 -25.67
C SER A 35 3.55 -49.34 -25.17
N SER A 36 2.42 -49.12 -24.48
CA SER A 36 1.15 -49.82 -24.73
C SER A 36 0.03 -49.25 -23.84
N ASP A 37 -0.89 -48.55 -24.48
CA ASP A 37 -2.34 -48.51 -24.29
C ASP A 37 -2.97 -49.51 -23.28
N ALA A 38 -3.81 -49.03 -22.35
CA ALA A 38 -5.27 -49.02 -22.48
C ALA A 38 -6.07 -49.31 -21.17
N VAL A 39 -7.16 -48.52 -21.05
CA VAL A 39 -8.48 -48.77 -20.42
C VAL A 39 -8.71 -48.39 -18.95
N GLU A 40 -9.61 -47.41 -18.83
CA GLU A 40 -10.39 -46.96 -17.66
C GLU A 40 -11.16 -48.10 -16.97
N GLU A 41 -11.17 -48.08 -15.64
CA GLU A 41 -12.34 -48.53 -14.87
C GLU A 41 -12.92 -47.34 -14.09
N THR A 42 -14.15 -47.01 -14.46
CA THR A 42 -15.06 -46.09 -13.80
C THR A 42 -15.47 -46.67 -12.44
N SER A 43 -15.14 -45.97 -11.35
CA SER A 43 -15.69 -46.23 -10.02
C SER A 43 -16.56 -45.05 -9.62
N GLU A 44 -17.88 -45.22 -9.74
CA GLU A 44 -18.86 -44.35 -9.10
C GLU A 44 -18.72 -44.50 -7.58
N SER A 45 -18.21 -43.45 -6.94
CA SER A 45 -18.32 -43.28 -5.50
C SER A 45 -19.44 -42.29 -5.24
N THR A 46 -20.57 -42.81 -4.78
CA THR A 46 -21.64 -42.04 -4.13
C THR A 46 -21.06 -41.32 -2.93
N SER A 47 -20.79 -40.02 -3.06
CA SER A 47 -20.54 -39.14 -1.92
C SER A 47 -21.89 -38.78 -1.30
N GLU A 48 -22.16 -39.35 -0.13
CA GLU A 48 -23.15 -38.79 0.80
C GLU A 48 -22.76 -37.33 1.06
N GLU A 49 -23.66 -36.41 0.69
CA GLU A 49 -23.65 -35.04 1.18
C GLU A 49 -23.77 -35.09 2.71
N THR A 50 -22.63 -35.05 3.37
CA THR A 50 -22.56 -34.68 4.78
C THR A 50 -22.74 -33.17 4.79
N GLU A 51 -23.97 -32.72 5.03
CA GLU A 51 -24.23 -31.36 5.46
C GLU A 51 -23.39 -31.12 6.71
N THR A 52 -22.25 -30.45 6.51
CA THR A 52 -21.41 -29.97 7.58
C THR A 52 -22.11 -28.72 8.05
N SER A 53 -22.90 -28.85 9.12
CA SER A 53 -23.27 -27.71 9.95
C SER A 53 -21.98 -27.00 10.32
N SER A 54 -21.79 -25.79 9.81
CA SER A 54 -20.68 -24.92 10.19
C SER A 54 -20.82 -24.58 11.67
N ASP A 55 -20.17 -25.38 12.51
CA ASP A 55 -19.91 -25.00 13.89
C ASP A 55 -19.03 -23.74 13.86
N ASP A 56 -19.36 -22.79 14.73
CA ASP A 56 -18.72 -21.48 14.93
C ASP A 56 -17.18 -21.59 15.07
N GLU A 57 -16.45 -21.66 13.95
CA GLU A 57 -15.00 -21.58 13.96
C GLU A 57 -14.60 -20.15 14.37
N GLU A 58 -13.76 -20.05 15.42
CA GLU A 58 -13.19 -18.77 15.83
C GLU A 58 -12.26 -18.26 14.72
N VAL A 59 -12.54 -17.07 14.20
CA VAL A 59 -11.78 -16.41 13.13
C VAL A 59 -11.07 -15.19 13.71
N ALA A 60 -9.74 -15.15 13.60
CA ALA A 60 -8.95 -13.97 13.93
C ALA A 60 -8.51 -13.27 12.64
N LEU A 61 -8.92 -12.01 12.45
CA LEU A 61 -8.57 -11.17 11.30
C LEU A 61 -7.49 -10.16 11.69
N GLN A 62 -6.35 -10.18 11.01
CA GLN A 62 -5.31 -9.17 11.18
C GLN A 62 -5.54 -7.98 10.25
N PHE A 63 -5.58 -6.78 10.83
CA PHE A 63 -5.72 -5.53 10.09
C PHE A 63 -4.50 -4.63 10.28
N LEU A 64 -3.67 -4.50 9.24
CA LEU A 64 -2.56 -3.55 9.21
C LEU A 64 -3.07 -2.13 8.95
N MET A 65 -2.87 -1.25 9.94
CA MET A 65 -3.37 0.11 9.93
C MET A 65 -2.26 1.14 10.22
N PRO A 66 -1.98 2.08 9.29
CA PRO A 66 -1.02 3.14 9.55
C PRO A 66 -1.54 4.16 10.57
N GLY A 67 -0.68 4.59 11.50
CA GLY A 67 -0.94 5.68 12.44
C GLY A 67 -1.86 5.33 13.62
N TYR A 68 -2.31 4.09 13.75
CA TYR A 68 -3.22 3.69 14.84
C TYR A 68 -2.64 3.98 16.23
N ASP A 69 -1.37 3.65 16.47
CA ASP A 69 -0.68 3.96 17.75
C ASP A 69 -0.45 5.47 17.97
N GLU A 70 -0.57 6.28 16.92
CA GLU A 70 -0.43 7.74 16.96
C GLU A 70 -1.77 8.45 17.22
N GLY A 71 -2.86 7.71 17.39
CA GLY A 71 -4.21 8.24 17.59
C GLY A 71 -4.94 8.55 16.27
N TYR A 72 -4.40 8.14 15.12
CA TYR A 72 -5.05 8.36 13.83
C TYR A 72 -6.21 7.38 13.63
N LEU A 73 -7.44 7.91 13.64
CA LEU A 73 -8.70 7.16 13.49
C LEU A 73 -8.90 6.01 14.50
N THR A 74 -8.16 6.02 15.62
CA THR A 74 -8.22 4.96 16.63
C THR A 74 -9.62 4.80 17.19
N GLU A 75 -10.25 5.89 17.65
CA GLU A 75 -11.59 5.84 18.25
C GLU A 75 -12.66 5.38 17.25
N GLU A 76 -12.61 5.86 16.01
CA GLU A 76 -13.54 5.45 14.96
C GLU A 76 -13.34 4.00 14.54
N MET A 77 -12.09 3.54 14.48
CA MET A 77 -11.78 2.15 14.11
C MET A 77 -12.17 1.18 15.22
N ASP A 78 -11.88 1.52 16.48
CA ASP A 78 -12.28 0.71 17.63
C ASP A 78 -13.79 0.53 17.67
N ALA A 79 -14.55 1.62 17.48
CA ALA A 79 -16.00 1.55 17.42
C ALA A 79 -16.52 0.70 16.25
N ALA A 80 -15.87 0.76 15.09
CA ALA A 80 -16.23 -0.05 13.93
C ALA A 80 -15.92 -1.54 14.14
N ILE A 81 -14.78 -1.85 14.78
CA ILE A 81 -14.40 -3.21 15.15
C ILE A 81 -15.36 -3.77 16.18
N GLU A 82 -15.64 -3.02 17.25
CA GLU A 82 -16.59 -3.44 18.30
C GLU A 82 -17.96 -3.77 17.71
N GLN A 83 -18.47 -2.92 16.81
CA GLN A 83 -19.73 -3.20 16.12
C GLN A 83 -19.65 -4.48 15.26
N TYR A 84 -18.56 -4.64 14.50
CA TYR A 84 -18.39 -5.80 13.63
C TYR A 84 -18.29 -7.11 14.43
N GLU A 85 -17.58 -7.12 15.55
CA GLU A 85 -17.48 -8.27 16.46
C GLU A 85 -18.79 -8.56 17.20
N GLU A 86 -19.59 -7.54 17.53
CA GLU A 86 -20.94 -7.73 18.09
C GLU A 86 -21.87 -8.42 17.08
N GLU A 87 -21.78 -8.05 15.81
CA GLU A 87 -22.56 -8.64 14.71
C GLU A 87 -22.02 -10.03 14.28
N ASN A 88 -20.74 -10.33 14.57
CA ASN A 88 -20.05 -11.56 14.18
C ASN A 88 -19.29 -12.14 15.39
N PRO A 89 -19.98 -12.81 16.33
CA PRO A 89 -19.44 -13.17 17.65
C PRO A 89 -18.32 -14.23 17.62
N ASN A 90 -18.12 -14.90 16.49
CA ASN A 90 -17.02 -15.83 16.27
C ASN A 90 -15.78 -15.15 15.65
N VAL A 91 -15.81 -13.84 15.40
CA VAL A 91 -14.72 -13.08 14.78
C VAL A 91 -14.04 -12.19 15.83
N THR A 92 -12.71 -12.08 15.73
CA THR A 92 -11.90 -11.11 16.45
C THR A 92 -11.02 -10.36 15.46
N VAL A 93 -10.94 -9.03 15.55
CA VAL A 93 -10.10 -8.19 14.70
C VAL A 93 -8.90 -7.68 15.49
N GLU A 94 -7.70 -8.02 15.03
CA GLU A 94 -6.44 -7.60 15.63
C GLU A 94 -5.77 -6.51 14.79
N ILE A 95 -5.61 -5.31 15.36
CA ILE A 95 -4.89 -4.23 14.68
C ILE A 95 -3.38 -4.43 14.78
N VAL A 96 -2.72 -4.42 13.63
CA VAL A 96 -1.27 -4.31 13.49
C VAL A 96 -0.93 -2.88 13.10
N SER A 97 -0.31 -2.11 13.98
CA SER A 97 0.04 -0.71 13.67
C SER A 97 1.37 -0.58 12.92
N ALA A 98 1.44 0.40 12.02
CA ALA A 98 2.68 0.86 11.39
C ALA A 98 2.67 2.38 11.22
N GLY A 99 3.84 3.01 11.01
CA GLY A 99 3.90 4.41 10.57
C GLY A 99 3.59 4.54 9.07
N TRP A 100 3.02 5.68 8.65
CA TRP A 100 2.74 5.93 7.22
C TRP A 100 3.98 5.84 6.34
N ASP A 101 5.13 6.30 6.83
CA ASP A 101 6.39 6.30 6.08
C ASP A 101 6.94 4.89 5.84
N ASP A 102 6.67 3.96 6.77
CA ASP A 102 7.20 2.59 6.74
C ASP A 102 6.19 1.57 6.19
N LEU A 103 4.92 1.96 6.04
CA LEU A 103 3.80 1.07 5.72
C LEU A 103 4.05 0.14 4.52
N ASN A 104 4.46 0.70 3.38
CA ASN A 104 4.71 -0.10 2.17
C ASN A 104 5.84 -1.11 2.37
N SER A 105 6.89 -0.72 3.09
CA SER A 105 8.00 -1.63 3.40
C SER A 105 7.54 -2.76 4.33
N ARG A 106 6.63 -2.45 5.27
CA ARG A 106 6.02 -3.43 6.17
C ARG A 106 5.13 -4.41 5.43
N ILE A 107 4.30 -3.95 4.50
CA ILE A 107 3.46 -4.81 3.63
C ILE A 107 4.35 -5.80 2.86
N VAL A 108 5.38 -5.32 2.16
CA VAL A 108 6.29 -6.19 1.40
C VAL A 108 6.98 -7.20 2.31
N GLN A 109 7.46 -6.78 3.48
CA GLN A 109 8.12 -7.66 4.42
C GLN A 109 7.19 -8.79 4.90
N LEU A 110 5.97 -8.46 5.31
CA LEU A 110 4.98 -9.42 5.80
C LEU A 110 4.55 -10.39 4.70
N TYR A 111 4.30 -9.88 3.49
CA TYR A 111 3.96 -10.71 2.34
C TYR A 111 5.08 -11.70 2.00
N GLN A 112 6.33 -11.24 1.93
CA GLN A 112 7.47 -12.12 1.65
C GLN A 112 7.77 -13.13 2.78
N ALA A 113 7.36 -12.83 4.01
CA ALA A 113 7.44 -13.75 5.13
C ALA A 113 6.33 -14.81 5.14
N GLY A 114 5.30 -14.67 4.29
CA GLY A 114 4.09 -15.50 4.34
C GLY A 114 3.19 -15.18 5.54
N GLU A 115 3.30 -13.96 6.06
CA GLU A 115 2.59 -13.45 7.24
C GLU A 115 1.79 -12.19 6.86
N ALA A 116 1.26 -12.13 5.63
CA ALA A 116 0.46 -11.01 5.18
C ALA A 116 -0.80 -10.85 6.06
N PRO A 117 -1.15 -9.62 6.49
CA PRO A 117 -2.42 -9.36 7.16
C PRO A 117 -3.62 -9.64 6.24
N ASP A 118 -4.76 -10.01 6.83
CA ASP A 118 -6.01 -10.24 6.10
C ASP A 118 -6.56 -8.93 5.48
N MET A 119 -6.37 -7.82 6.20
CA MET A 119 -6.74 -6.49 5.74
C MET A 119 -5.56 -5.52 5.87
N MET A 120 -5.44 -4.60 4.91
CA MET A 120 -4.38 -3.59 4.92
C MET A 120 -4.95 -2.24 4.47
N MET A 121 -4.80 -1.22 5.32
CA MET A 121 -5.08 0.15 4.93
C MET A 121 -3.81 0.72 4.31
N MET A 122 -3.91 1.25 3.09
CA MET A 122 -2.76 1.78 2.33
C MET A 122 -3.13 3.00 1.49
N GLY A 123 -2.11 3.72 1.04
CA GLY A 123 -2.30 4.82 0.10
C GLY A 123 -2.70 4.30 -1.29
N SER A 124 -3.68 4.94 -1.93
CA SER A 124 -4.17 4.55 -3.27
C SER A 124 -3.06 4.46 -4.33
N ARG A 125 -2.01 5.28 -4.22
CA ARG A 125 -0.83 5.27 -5.10
C ARG A 125 -0.12 3.92 -5.17
N SER A 126 -0.22 3.09 -4.13
CA SER A 126 0.45 1.79 -4.05
C SER A 126 -0.41 0.62 -4.54
N ILE A 127 -1.72 0.83 -4.74
CA ILE A 127 -2.66 -0.23 -5.12
C ILE A 127 -2.23 -0.88 -6.44
N ARG A 128 -1.90 -0.08 -7.47
CA ARG A 128 -1.46 -0.62 -8.76
C ARG A 128 -0.25 -1.54 -8.64
N GLN A 129 0.79 -1.08 -7.95
CA GLN A 129 2.00 -1.86 -7.77
C GLN A 129 1.71 -3.17 -7.05
N PHE A 130 0.99 -3.13 -5.93
CA PHE A 130 0.71 -4.32 -5.13
C PHE A 130 -0.27 -5.29 -5.81
N ALA A 131 -1.21 -4.80 -6.60
CA ALA A 131 -2.05 -5.64 -7.45
C ALA A 131 -1.22 -6.36 -8.53
N GLU A 132 -0.32 -5.64 -9.22
CA GLU A 132 0.56 -6.23 -10.25
C GLU A 132 1.58 -7.23 -9.67
N GLU A 133 1.99 -7.03 -8.41
CA GLU A 133 2.86 -7.95 -7.65
C GLU A 133 2.09 -9.15 -7.05
N GLY A 134 0.76 -9.19 -7.17
CA GLY A 134 -0.08 -10.26 -6.65
C GLY A 134 -0.26 -10.25 -5.12
N VAL A 135 0.02 -9.11 -4.48
CA VAL A 135 -0.13 -8.92 -3.03
C VAL A 135 -1.59 -8.68 -2.65
N LEU A 136 -2.39 -8.15 -3.57
CA LEU A 136 -3.80 -7.80 -3.32
C LEU A 136 -4.75 -8.80 -3.98
N GLU A 137 -5.82 -9.12 -3.27
CA GLU A 137 -6.92 -9.95 -3.77
C GLU A 137 -7.77 -9.20 -4.80
N ASP A 138 -8.28 -9.91 -5.80
CA ASP A 138 -9.31 -9.39 -6.72
C ASP A 138 -10.65 -9.28 -5.96
N LEU A 139 -11.04 -8.04 -5.66
CA LEU A 139 -12.27 -7.76 -4.94
C LEU A 139 -13.50 -7.67 -5.85
N GLY A 140 -13.34 -7.77 -7.18
CA GLY A 140 -14.39 -7.53 -8.15
C GLY A 140 -15.61 -8.42 -7.95
N SER A 141 -15.41 -9.68 -7.56
CA SER A 141 -16.52 -10.61 -7.28
C SER A 141 -17.36 -10.24 -6.05
N TYR A 142 -16.83 -9.43 -5.14
CA TYR A 142 -17.52 -8.96 -3.94
C TYR A 142 -18.24 -7.63 -4.16
N MET A 143 -18.00 -6.94 -5.29
CA MET A 143 -18.60 -5.64 -5.59
C MET A 143 -19.99 -5.83 -6.18
N THR A 144 -21.00 -5.93 -5.31
CA THR A 144 -22.40 -6.04 -5.74
C THR A 144 -22.90 -4.72 -6.34
N ASP A 145 -23.88 -4.80 -7.25
CA ASP A 145 -24.53 -3.61 -7.82
C ASP A 145 -25.09 -2.70 -6.72
N GLU A 146 -25.75 -3.29 -5.71
CA GLU A 146 -26.28 -2.56 -4.55
C GLU A 146 -25.18 -1.81 -3.78
N TYR A 147 -24.02 -2.44 -3.60
CA TYR A 147 -22.89 -1.78 -2.96
C TYR A 147 -22.40 -0.60 -3.80
N LEU A 148 -22.19 -0.81 -5.10
CA LEU A 148 -21.65 0.20 -6.03
C LEU A 148 -22.60 1.38 -6.24
N GLU A 149 -23.91 1.17 -6.25
CA GLU A 149 -24.93 2.23 -6.38
C GLU A 149 -24.85 3.28 -5.24
N THR A 150 -24.27 2.92 -4.10
CA THR A 150 -24.06 3.84 -2.97
C THR A 150 -22.71 4.56 -2.99
N ARG A 151 -21.87 4.30 -4.01
CA ARG A 151 -20.51 4.84 -4.12
C ARG A 151 -20.41 5.89 -5.22
N ILE A 152 -19.30 6.61 -5.22
CA ILE A 152 -18.96 7.57 -6.25
C ILE A 152 -17.99 6.88 -7.22
N ASP A 153 -18.38 6.75 -8.49
CA ASP A 153 -17.66 5.95 -9.49
C ASP A 153 -16.17 6.32 -9.57
N ASN A 154 -15.85 7.60 -9.71
CA ASN A 154 -14.46 8.07 -9.81
C ASN A 154 -13.61 7.80 -8.55
N VAL A 155 -14.26 7.61 -7.40
CA VAL A 155 -13.57 7.24 -6.16
C VAL A 155 -13.28 5.75 -6.16
N MET A 156 -14.23 4.91 -6.59
CA MET A 156 -14.02 3.46 -6.72
C MET A 156 -12.93 3.14 -7.75
N GLU A 157 -12.94 3.83 -8.89
CA GLU A 157 -11.93 3.74 -9.94
C GLU A 157 -10.51 4.01 -9.43
N SER A 158 -10.34 4.84 -8.39
CA SER A 158 -9.03 5.14 -7.81
C SER A 158 -8.33 3.93 -7.17
N ALA A 159 -9.08 2.87 -6.91
CA ALA A 159 -8.60 1.59 -6.39
C ALA A 159 -8.77 0.43 -7.42
N GLN A 160 -8.97 0.76 -8.69
CA GLN A 160 -9.03 -0.20 -9.78
C GLN A 160 -7.71 -0.29 -10.55
N VAL A 161 -7.40 -1.50 -11.02
CA VAL A 161 -6.27 -1.77 -11.91
C VAL A 161 -6.80 -2.55 -13.10
N SER A 162 -6.73 -1.95 -14.28
CA SER A 162 -7.25 -2.54 -15.53
C SER A 162 -8.74 -2.92 -15.45
N GLY A 163 -9.54 -2.16 -14.70
CA GLY A 163 -10.98 -2.38 -14.50
C GLY A 163 -11.33 -3.36 -13.37
N THR A 164 -10.35 -3.97 -12.72
CA THR A 164 -10.55 -4.85 -11.57
C THR A 164 -10.38 -4.08 -10.26
N GLN A 165 -11.27 -4.30 -9.29
CA GLN A 165 -11.22 -3.65 -7.97
C GLN A 165 -10.21 -4.37 -7.06
N TYR A 166 -9.22 -3.65 -6.53
CA TYR A 166 -8.19 -4.21 -5.62
C TYR A 166 -8.17 -3.57 -4.22
N GLY A 167 -9.07 -2.62 -3.97
CA GLY A 167 -9.19 -1.99 -2.66
C GLY A 167 -10.52 -1.26 -2.52
N ILE A 168 -10.91 -0.99 -1.28
CA ILE A 168 -12.11 -0.23 -0.97
C ILE A 168 -11.71 1.17 -0.49
N PRO A 169 -12.07 2.24 -1.22
CA PRO A 169 -11.77 3.60 -0.79
C PRO A 169 -12.48 3.93 0.53
N LEU A 170 -11.69 4.14 1.59
CA LEU A 170 -12.20 4.54 2.92
C LEU A 170 -12.39 6.06 3.02
N ALA A 171 -11.48 6.82 2.40
CA ALA A 171 -11.49 8.27 2.45
C ALA A 171 -11.06 8.88 1.11
N LEU A 172 -11.75 9.95 0.73
CA LEU A 172 -11.34 10.84 -0.35
C LEU A 172 -10.95 12.18 0.25
N SER A 173 -9.82 12.72 -0.18
CA SER A 173 -9.48 14.12 0.08
C SER A 173 -9.11 14.81 -1.22
N SER A 174 -9.36 16.12 -1.27
CA SER A 174 -8.92 16.99 -2.34
C SER A 174 -8.08 18.13 -1.77
N ARG A 175 -7.26 18.76 -2.60
CA ARG A 175 -6.52 19.96 -2.23
C ARG A 175 -7.47 21.16 -2.30
N ALA A 176 -7.32 22.06 -1.34
CA ALA A 176 -8.07 23.31 -1.28
C ALA A 176 -7.12 24.45 -0.94
N LEU A 177 -7.40 25.63 -1.48
CA LEU A 177 -6.71 26.85 -1.10
C LEU A 177 -7.24 27.33 0.26
N PHE A 178 -6.38 27.28 1.27
CA PHE A 178 -6.66 27.88 2.58
C PHE A 178 -6.07 29.29 2.62
N TYR A 179 -6.82 30.23 3.20
CA TYR A 179 -6.38 31.61 3.38
C TYR A 179 -6.74 32.13 4.77
N ARG A 180 -6.01 33.16 5.22
CA ARG A 180 -6.24 33.85 6.49
C ARG A 180 -7.30 34.91 6.32
N SER A 181 -8.51 34.66 6.82
CA SER A 181 -9.65 35.57 6.66
C SER A 181 -9.52 36.91 7.40
N ASP A 182 -8.55 37.05 8.30
CA ASP A 182 -8.21 38.31 8.94
C ASP A 182 -7.23 39.17 8.12
N LEU A 183 -6.63 38.61 7.07
CA LEU A 183 -5.74 39.30 6.13
C LEU A 183 -6.33 39.43 4.72
N ILE A 184 -7.21 38.50 4.33
CA ILE A 184 -7.77 38.39 2.98
C ILE A 184 -9.30 38.29 3.11
N ASP A 185 -10.02 39.27 2.56
CA ASP A 185 -11.49 39.35 2.66
C ASP A 185 -12.21 38.30 1.80
N GLN A 186 -11.65 37.98 0.64
CA GLN A 186 -12.23 37.03 -0.31
C GLN A 186 -11.12 36.17 -0.93
N ALA A 187 -11.37 34.86 -1.06
CA ALA A 187 -10.44 33.96 -1.73
C ALA A 187 -10.21 34.41 -3.19
N PRO A 188 -8.95 34.41 -3.67
CA PRO A 188 -8.66 34.68 -5.07
C PRO A 188 -9.29 33.61 -5.97
N ALA A 189 -9.88 34.03 -7.09
CA ALA A 189 -10.61 33.15 -7.98
C ALA A 189 -9.74 32.54 -9.09
N ASN A 190 -8.55 33.08 -9.33
CA ASN A 190 -7.64 32.66 -10.39
C ASN A 190 -6.18 32.96 -10.05
N TRP A 191 -5.26 32.56 -10.93
CA TRP A 191 -3.81 32.71 -10.76
C TRP A 191 -3.34 34.15 -10.64
N GLU A 192 -3.92 35.06 -11.41
CA GLU A 192 -3.54 36.48 -11.38
C GLU A 192 -3.93 37.11 -10.05
N GLU A 193 -5.16 36.88 -9.61
CA GLU A 193 -5.65 37.33 -8.31
C GLU A 193 -4.88 36.70 -7.14
N LEU A 194 -4.50 35.43 -7.24
CA LEU A 194 -3.71 34.75 -6.22
C LEU A 194 -2.32 35.39 -6.09
N LEU A 195 -1.66 35.70 -7.22
CA LEU A 195 -0.36 36.35 -7.21
C LEU A 195 -0.46 37.77 -6.62
N GLU A 196 -1.43 38.58 -7.06
CA GLU A 196 -1.64 39.93 -6.54
C GLU A 196 -1.95 39.93 -5.04
N THR A 197 -2.80 39.00 -4.59
CA THR A 197 -3.13 38.83 -3.17
C THR A 197 -1.89 38.44 -2.37
N ALA A 198 -1.09 37.49 -2.86
CA ALA A 198 0.13 37.05 -2.19
C ALA A 198 1.19 38.17 -2.12
N GLU A 199 1.36 38.97 -3.17
CA GLU A 199 2.27 40.12 -3.18
C GLU A 199 1.82 41.18 -2.19
N THR A 200 0.52 41.49 -2.14
CA THR A 200 -0.07 42.46 -1.19
C THR A 200 0.15 42.01 0.25
N VAL A 201 -0.20 40.76 0.57
CA VAL A 201 0.02 40.21 1.91
C VAL A 201 1.49 40.28 2.30
N SER A 202 2.41 39.95 1.39
CA SER A 202 3.84 39.98 1.66
C SER A 202 4.41 41.39 1.86
N ALA A 203 3.82 42.40 1.22
CA ALA A 203 4.27 43.79 1.33
C ALA A 203 3.77 44.45 2.63
N GLU A 204 2.55 44.10 3.05
CA GLU A 204 1.90 44.69 4.23
C GLU A 204 2.21 43.96 5.54
N ASN A 205 2.61 42.69 5.44
CA ASN A 205 2.89 41.82 6.57
C ASN A 205 4.30 41.23 6.44
N ASP A 206 5.03 41.09 7.55
CA ASP A 206 6.36 40.47 7.58
C ASP A 206 6.26 38.93 7.46
N MET A 207 5.65 38.45 6.38
CA MET A 207 5.39 37.04 6.10
C MET A 207 5.24 36.78 4.59
N TYR A 208 5.33 35.50 4.18
CA TYR A 208 5.03 35.10 2.81
C TYR A 208 3.52 35.06 2.56
N GLY A 209 3.06 35.65 1.45
CA GLY A 209 1.65 35.65 1.05
C GLY A 209 1.16 34.38 0.38
N PHE A 210 2.05 33.46 0.02
CA PHE A 210 1.71 32.12 -0.47
C PHE A 210 2.76 31.10 -0.05
N ALA A 211 2.32 29.88 0.28
CA ALA A 211 3.18 28.79 0.71
C ALA A 211 2.85 27.51 -0.06
N ILE A 212 3.90 26.82 -0.50
CA ILE A 212 3.82 25.57 -1.26
C ILE A 212 4.67 24.54 -0.51
N PRO A 213 4.21 23.29 -0.31
CA PRO A 213 5.05 22.22 0.20
C PRO A 213 6.25 21.99 -0.71
N THR A 214 7.46 21.90 -0.15
CA THR A 214 8.69 21.71 -0.95
C THR A 214 9.22 20.28 -0.92
N ASP A 215 8.59 19.37 -0.19
CA ASP A 215 8.96 17.97 -0.18
C ASP A 215 8.51 17.25 -1.47
N LEU A 216 9.20 16.18 -1.84
CA LEU A 216 8.92 15.45 -3.08
C LEU A 216 7.54 14.79 -3.11
N GLY A 217 6.91 14.54 -1.96
CA GLY A 217 5.57 13.98 -1.90
C GLY A 217 4.51 15.05 -2.15
N ASN A 218 4.35 15.96 -1.20
CA ASN A 218 3.30 16.97 -1.23
C ASN A 218 3.56 18.05 -2.29
N GLY A 219 4.83 18.42 -2.51
CA GLY A 219 5.19 19.42 -3.51
C GLY A 219 4.94 18.94 -4.94
N ALA A 220 5.21 17.66 -5.23
CA ALA A 220 4.87 17.08 -6.54
C ALA A 220 3.35 17.05 -6.75
N HIS A 221 2.57 16.74 -5.71
CA HIS A 221 1.11 16.77 -5.78
C HIS A 221 0.56 18.18 -6.05
N GLU A 222 1.13 19.20 -5.40
CA GLU A 222 0.72 20.59 -5.63
C GLU A 222 1.06 21.03 -7.07
N LEU A 223 2.24 20.66 -7.57
CA LEU A 223 2.62 20.93 -8.95
C LEU A 223 1.66 20.29 -9.96
N MET A 224 1.18 19.07 -9.72
CA MET A 224 0.17 18.43 -10.58
C MET A 224 -1.12 19.24 -10.64
N SER A 225 -1.55 19.85 -9.53
CA SER A 225 -2.75 20.71 -9.52
C SER A 225 -2.59 21.91 -10.44
N PHE A 226 -1.39 22.51 -10.50
CA PHE A 226 -1.10 23.61 -11.44
C PHE A 226 -1.10 23.14 -12.89
N ILE A 227 -0.54 21.95 -13.16
CA ILE A 227 -0.53 21.35 -14.51
C ILE A 227 -1.97 21.12 -15.00
N TYR A 228 -2.81 20.47 -14.20
CA TYR A 228 -4.19 20.16 -14.57
C TYR A 228 -5.05 21.41 -14.76
N GLN A 229 -4.88 22.44 -13.93
CA GLN A 229 -5.58 23.71 -14.09
C GLN A 229 -5.19 24.49 -15.36
N ASN A 230 -4.08 24.11 -16.00
CA ASN A 230 -3.60 24.67 -17.27
C ASN A 230 -3.77 23.67 -18.44
N GLU A 231 -4.72 22.74 -18.34
CA GLU A 231 -5.04 21.75 -19.37
C GLU A 231 -3.87 20.79 -19.71
N GLY A 232 -2.87 20.71 -18.83
CA GLY A 232 -1.75 19.79 -18.95
C GLY A 232 -2.07 18.42 -18.35
N TYR A 233 -1.33 17.41 -18.78
CA TYR A 233 -1.39 16.04 -18.26
C TYR A 233 0.03 15.52 -17.99
N VAL A 234 0.17 14.66 -16.98
CA VAL A 234 1.48 14.11 -16.56
C VAL A 234 1.91 12.95 -17.47
N VAL A 235 0.95 12.21 -18.00
CA VAL A 235 1.13 11.11 -18.95
C VAL A 235 0.13 11.28 -20.09
N ASP A 236 0.49 10.78 -21.27
CA ASP A 236 -0.42 10.63 -22.41
C ASP A 236 -1.10 9.26 -22.25
N GLU A 237 -2.43 9.19 -22.44
CA GLU A 237 -3.20 7.94 -22.38
C GLU A 237 -3.28 7.26 -23.75
#